data_AF-A0A356UFB1-F1
#
_entry.id   AF-A0A356UFB1-F1
#
_cell.length_a   1.000
_cell.length_b   1.000
_cell.length_c   1.000
_cell.angle_alpha   90.00
_cell.angle_beta   90.00
_cell.angle_gamma   90.00
#
_symmetry.space_group_name_H-M   'P 1'
#
loop_
_entity.id
_entity.type
_entity.pdbx_description
1 polymer ?
#
loop_
_entity_poly.entity_id
_entity_poly.type
_entity_poly.pdbx_seq_one_letter_code
_entity_poly.pdbx_strand_id
1 'polypeptide(L)'
;MTAKKSKLVVTENVEQAYQKYRQLKLEVDDWLRERGSYWLASLSLNEESPYLPIVDLPQDAIIELWQRLNISAKAEIADSTLREMWEQLNLGKTAMDPEMATRLQMAVSGVAKLASQTVNEKGVPEQKYNPRASESPGKNVVVCPVCDEISTLAVLIEPDGKRMMHCTTCNFEWPVQRTGCLFCGSEDSKKLLYLDNEAFPGIEMGVCEVCGQYFKEIDGRRLYAADYFWEDMRTLSLNYATERWIEEQVRKDNQIN
;
A
#
# COMPACT_ATOMS: atom_id res chain seq x y z
N MET A 1 21.28 -0.99 -39.19
CA MET A 1 21.55 -1.49 -37.82
C MET A 1 20.48 -2.51 -37.49
N THR A 2 20.85 -3.78 -37.31
CA THR A 2 19.90 -4.86 -37.02
C THR A 2 19.58 -4.84 -35.52
N ALA A 3 18.31 -4.65 -35.16
CA ALA A 3 17.89 -4.62 -33.76
C ALA A 3 18.28 -5.94 -33.06
N LYS A 4 19.13 -5.85 -32.03
CA LYS A 4 19.51 -6.99 -31.21
C LYS A 4 18.30 -7.36 -30.36
N LYS A 5 17.64 -8.47 -30.69
CA LYS A 5 16.48 -8.96 -29.93
C LYS A 5 16.96 -9.94 -28.86
N SER A 6 16.75 -9.57 -27.61
CA SER A 6 16.91 -10.43 -26.44
C SER A 6 15.57 -11.07 -26.10
N LYS A 7 15.55 -12.33 -25.64
CA LYS A 7 14.33 -12.94 -25.11
C LYS A 7 14.09 -12.41 -23.69
N LEU A 8 12.88 -11.94 -23.43
CA LEU A 8 12.39 -11.73 -22.07
C LEU A 8 12.11 -13.12 -21.49
N VAL A 9 12.85 -13.52 -20.45
CA VAL A 9 12.60 -14.76 -19.72
C VAL A 9 11.89 -14.37 -18.43
N VAL A 10 10.59 -14.65 -18.34
CA VAL A 10 9.86 -14.52 -17.08
C VAL A 10 10.13 -15.80 -16.29
N THR A 11 11.04 -15.74 -15.32
CA THR A 11 11.55 -16.91 -14.60
C THR A 11 10.74 -17.30 -13.37
N GLU A 12 9.95 -16.39 -12.79
CA GLU A 12 9.17 -16.67 -11.57
C GLU A 12 7.69 -16.88 -11.90
N ASN A 13 7.15 -18.02 -11.48
CA ASN A 13 5.73 -18.29 -11.47
C ASN A 13 5.08 -17.48 -10.34
N VAL A 14 3.99 -16.75 -10.61
CA VAL A 14 3.21 -15.98 -9.61
C VAL A 14 2.89 -16.82 -8.38
N GLU A 15 2.65 -18.12 -8.57
CA GLU A 15 2.41 -19.06 -7.48
C GLU A 15 3.62 -19.18 -6.53
N GLN A 16 4.83 -19.30 -7.08
CA GLN A 16 6.04 -19.40 -6.27
C GLN A 16 6.30 -18.11 -5.49
N ALA A 17 6.07 -16.94 -6.13
CA ALA A 17 6.16 -15.65 -5.47
C ALA A 17 5.13 -15.54 -4.32
N TYR A 18 3.91 -16.04 -4.54
CA TYR A 18 2.87 -16.06 -3.52
C TYR A 18 3.26 -16.94 -2.32
N GLN A 19 3.84 -18.11 -2.55
CA GLN A 19 4.27 -18.98 -1.45
C GLN A 19 5.40 -18.36 -0.63
N LYS A 20 6.39 -17.72 -1.29
CA LYS A 20 7.45 -16.96 -0.59
C LYS A 20 6.85 -15.82 0.24
N TYR A 21 5.95 -15.04 -0.35
CA TYR A 21 5.24 -13.96 0.33
C TYR A 21 4.49 -14.47 1.56
N ARG A 22 3.69 -15.54 1.41
CA ARG A 22 2.93 -16.13 2.52
C ARG A 22 3.83 -16.61 3.65
N GLN A 23 4.97 -17.23 3.34
CA GLN A 23 5.92 -17.67 4.36
C GLN A 23 6.42 -16.48 5.19
N LEU A 24 6.84 -15.40 4.55
CA LEU A 24 7.31 -14.20 5.24
C LEU A 24 6.17 -13.51 6.00
N LYS A 25 4.96 -13.49 5.42
CA LYS A 25 3.78 -12.89 6.05
C LYS A 25 3.37 -13.63 7.32
N LEU A 26 3.46 -14.95 7.34
CA LEU A 26 3.24 -15.76 8.54
C LEU A 26 4.23 -15.40 9.65
N GLU A 27 5.51 -15.20 9.32
CA GLU A 27 6.51 -14.76 10.30
C GLU A 27 6.16 -13.38 10.90
N VAL A 28 5.69 -12.44 10.07
CA VAL A 28 5.20 -11.13 10.57
C VAL A 28 4.01 -11.31 11.53
N ASP A 29 3.04 -12.16 11.18
CA ASP A 29 1.86 -12.37 12.02
C ASP A 29 2.20 -13.09 13.33
N ASP A 30 3.15 -14.03 13.32
CA ASP A 30 3.63 -14.70 14.54
C ASP A 30 4.44 -13.74 15.42
N TRP A 31 5.28 -12.89 14.83
CA TRP A 31 5.95 -11.82 15.58
C TRP A 31 4.95 -10.86 16.22
N LEU A 32 3.90 -10.42 15.50
CA LEU A 32 2.85 -9.58 16.05
C LEU A 32 2.15 -10.25 17.24
N ARG A 33 1.89 -11.56 17.16
CA ARG A 33 1.25 -12.33 18.23
C ARG A 33 2.14 -12.43 19.48
N GLU A 34 3.44 -12.62 19.30
CA GLU A 34 4.40 -12.86 20.38
C GLU A 34 4.92 -11.57 21.01
N ARG A 35 5.14 -10.54 20.19
CA ARG A 35 5.87 -9.31 20.55
C ARG A 35 4.99 -8.06 20.48
N GLY A 36 3.80 -8.16 19.90
CA GLY A 36 2.94 -7.01 19.65
C GLY A 36 2.60 -6.24 20.91
N SER A 37 2.11 -6.90 21.97
CA SER A 37 1.78 -6.22 23.24
C SER A 37 2.98 -5.56 23.90
N TYR A 38 4.18 -6.15 23.78
CA TYR A 38 5.41 -5.57 24.32
C TYR A 38 5.76 -4.26 23.60
N TRP A 39 5.79 -4.28 22.26
CA TRP A 39 6.11 -3.09 21.48
C TRP A 39 5.00 -2.03 21.57
N LEU A 40 3.73 -2.43 21.57
CA LEU A 40 2.60 -1.51 21.80
C LEU A 40 2.70 -0.74 23.11
N ALA A 41 3.17 -1.37 24.19
CA ALA A 41 3.36 -0.69 25.47
C ALA A 41 4.47 0.38 25.44
N SER A 42 5.38 0.30 24.46
CA SER A 42 6.46 1.29 24.25
C SER A 42 6.12 2.38 23.23
N LEU A 43 5.03 2.21 22.47
CA LEU A 43 4.62 3.16 21.44
C LEU A 43 3.86 4.34 22.06
N SER A 44 4.23 5.54 21.65
CA SER A 44 3.50 6.78 21.94
C SER A 44 2.70 7.16 20.69
N LEU A 45 1.40 6.89 20.68
CA LEU A 45 0.51 7.32 19.61
C LEU A 45 0.13 8.80 19.80
N ASN A 46 0.07 9.55 18.71
CA ASN A 46 -0.44 10.92 18.71
C ASN A 46 -1.93 10.95 19.09
N GLU A 47 -2.39 12.08 19.61
CA GLU A 47 -3.82 12.29 19.91
C GLU A 47 -4.66 12.42 18.63
N GLU A 48 -4.07 12.97 17.58
CA GLU A 48 -4.69 13.21 16.27
C GLU A 48 -3.88 12.56 15.13
N SER A 49 -4.51 12.44 13.96
CA SER A 49 -3.89 11.91 12.75
C SER A 49 -2.74 12.80 12.26
N PRO A 50 -1.60 12.24 11.83
CA PRO A 50 -1.29 10.81 11.79
C PRO A 50 -0.96 10.23 13.17
N TYR A 51 -1.57 9.10 13.53
CA TYR A 51 -1.43 8.49 14.87
C TYR A 51 -0.04 7.92 15.16
N LEU A 52 0.65 7.38 14.15
CA LEU A 52 2.03 6.89 14.23
C LEU A 52 2.68 6.89 12.83
N PRO A 53 3.26 8.02 12.40
CA PRO A 53 4.02 8.13 11.16
C PRO A 53 5.11 7.05 11.05
N ILE A 54 5.44 6.63 9.81
CA ILE A 54 6.53 5.64 9.59
C ILE A 54 7.86 6.10 10.18
N VAL A 55 8.13 7.41 10.12
CA VAL A 55 9.35 8.01 10.64
C VAL A 55 9.50 7.88 12.16
N ASP A 56 8.40 7.65 12.88
CA ASP A 56 8.35 7.53 14.33
C ASP A 56 8.31 6.07 14.80
N LEU A 57 8.40 5.10 13.88
CA LEU A 57 8.42 3.69 14.23
C LEU A 57 9.69 3.33 15.02
N PRO A 58 9.59 2.51 16.07
CA PRO A 58 10.73 2.13 16.88
C PRO A 58 11.71 1.29 16.06
N GLN A 59 12.91 1.84 15.84
CA GLN A 59 13.99 1.18 15.11
C GLN A 59 14.26 -0.24 15.62
N ASP A 60 14.30 -0.44 16.94
CA ASP A 60 14.60 -1.76 17.52
C ASP A 60 13.54 -2.80 17.18
N ALA A 61 12.26 -2.42 17.07
CA ALA A 61 11.21 -3.33 16.63
C ALA A 61 11.37 -3.70 15.15
N ILE A 62 11.75 -2.73 14.32
CA ILE A 62 12.00 -2.95 12.88
C ILE A 62 13.17 -3.91 12.70
N ILE A 63 14.28 -3.68 13.41
CA ILE A 63 15.47 -4.53 13.32
C ILE A 63 15.18 -5.93 13.85
N GLU A 64 14.46 -6.06 14.98
CA GLU A 64 14.05 -7.35 15.54
C GLU A 64 13.22 -8.17 14.53
N LEU A 65 12.21 -7.56 13.91
CA LEU A 65 11.37 -8.24 12.91
C LEU A 65 12.15 -8.50 11.61
N TRP A 66 12.98 -7.56 11.16
CA TRP A 66 13.79 -7.74 9.96
C TRP A 66 14.77 -8.90 10.11
N GLN A 67 15.39 -9.06 11.29
CA GLN A 67 16.25 -10.20 11.59
C GLN A 67 15.48 -11.53 11.52
N ARG A 68 14.27 -11.60 12.07
CA ARG A 68 13.41 -12.78 11.96
C ARG A 68 13.07 -13.15 10.52
N LEU A 69 12.69 -12.16 9.71
CA LEU A 69 12.40 -12.37 8.29
C LEU A 69 13.63 -12.85 7.53
N ASN A 70 14.81 -12.35 7.87
CA ASN A 70 16.09 -12.79 7.30
C ASN A 70 16.40 -14.25 7.66
N ILE A 71 16.16 -14.66 8.90
CA ILE A 71 16.31 -16.06 9.34
C ILE A 71 15.31 -16.96 8.60
N SER A 72 14.03 -16.57 8.50
CA SER A 72 13.00 -17.32 7.76
C SER A 72 13.36 -17.49 6.28
N ALA A 73 13.98 -16.47 5.69
CA ALA A 73 14.51 -16.51 4.32
C ALA A 73 15.86 -17.23 4.16
N LYS A 74 16.42 -17.80 5.24
CA LYS A 74 17.74 -18.47 5.25
C LYS A 74 18.90 -17.57 4.80
N ALA A 75 18.78 -16.27 5.08
CA ALA A 75 19.76 -15.24 4.75
C ALA A 75 20.14 -14.50 6.05
N GLU A 76 20.69 -15.25 7.00
CA GLU A 76 21.03 -14.77 8.34
C GLU A 76 22.10 -13.68 8.28
N ILE A 77 21.84 -12.59 9.02
CA ILE A 77 22.71 -11.43 9.13
C ILE A 77 22.83 -11.05 10.60
N ALA A 78 24.04 -10.67 11.01
CA ALA A 78 24.29 -10.19 12.36
C ALA A 78 23.52 -8.89 12.65
N ASP A 79 22.99 -8.76 13.88
CA ASP A 79 22.25 -7.57 14.33
C ASP A 79 23.05 -6.27 14.14
N SER A 80 24.36 -6.28 14.44
CA SER A 80 25.25 -5.14 14.22
C SER A 80 25.27 -4.68 12.76
N THR A 81 25.27 -5.62 11.82
CA THR A 81 25.23 -5.32 10.39
C THR A 81 23.88 -4.75 9.97
N LEU A 82 22.76 -5.26 10.51
CA LEU A 82 21.43 -4.68 10.24
C LEU A 82 21.33 -3.24 10.76
N ARG A 83 21.91 -2.96 11.94
CA ARG A 83 21.98 -1.59 12.50
C ARG A 83 22.80 -0.65 11.61
N GLU A 84 23.99 -1.08 11.18
CA GLU A 84 24.81 -0.31 10.24
C GLU A 84 24.05 -0.03 8.94
N MET A 85 23.36 -1.03 8.38
CA MET A 85 22.54 -0.87 7.17
C MET A 85 21.41 0.13 7.37
N TRP A 86 20.71 0.07 8.52
CA TRP A 86 19.67 1.03 8.87
C TRP A 86 20.20 2.47 8.96
N GLU A 87 21.37 2.67 9.57
CA GLU A 87 22.03 3.98 9.61
C GLU A 87 22.39 4.48 8.20
N GLN A 88 22.88 3.61 7.32
CA GLN A 88 23.16 4.00 5.93
C GLN A 88 21.90 4.40 5.17
N LEU A 89 20.77 3.72 5.39
CA LEU A 89 19.48 4.06 4.79
C LEU A 89 19.01 5.44 5.24
N ASN A 90 19.12 5.76 6.53
CA ASN A 90 18.78 7.08 7.07
C ASN A 90 19.68 8.20 6.51
N LEU A 91 20.88 7.86 6.06
CA LEU A 91 21.79 8.76 5.35
C LEU A 91 21.53 8.83 3.83
N GLY A 92 20.45 8.21 3.35
CA GLY A 92 20.05 8.23 1.93
C GLY A 92 20.81 7.26 1.03
N LYS A 93 21.57 6.31 1.59
CA LYS A 93 22.24 5.26 0.81
C LYS A 93 21.35 4.04 0.70
N THR A 94 20.94 3.69 -0.51
CA THR A 94 19.88 2.69 -0.77
C THR A 94 20.38 1.43 -1.46
N ALA A 95 21.69 1.18 -1.50
CA ALA A 95 22.24 0.00 -2.17
C ALA A 95 21.92 -1.27 -1.37
N MET A 96 20.87 -1.97 -1.76
CA MET A 96 20.38 -3.21 -1.16
C MET A 96 19.83 -4.12 -2.27
N ASP A 97 19.98 -5.43 -2.12
CA ASP A 97 19.35 -6.36 -3.06
C ASP A 97 17.81 -6.38 -2.89
N PRO A 98 17.04 -6.71 -3.93
CA PRO A 98 15.57 -6.63 -3.88
C PRO A 98 14.92 -7.54 -2.83
N GLU A 99 15.48 -8.72 -2.55
CA GLU A 99 14.92 -9.65 -1.56
C GLU A 99 15.12 -9.11 -0.14
N MET A 100 16.26 -8.48 0.13
CA MET A 100 16.53 -7.79 1.38
C MET A 100 15.62 -6.57 1.56
N ALA A 101 15.45 -5.76 0.51
CA ALA A 101 14.56 -4.60 0.54
C ALA A 101 13.11 -5.01 0.82
N THR A 102 12.67 -6.13 0.24
CA THR A 102 11.33 -6.70 0.49
C THR A 102 11.16 -7.07 1.96
N ARG A 103 12.14 -7.76 2.56
CA ARG A 103 12.08 -8.15 3.99
C ARG A 103 12.11 -6.93 4.91
N LEU A 104 12.89 -5.91 4.59
CA LEU A 104 12.89 -4.65 5.33
C LEU A 104 11.51 -3.97 5.24
N GLN A 105 10.95 -3.86 4.04
CA GLN A 105 9.62 -3.27 3.85
C GLN A 105 8.55 -4.04 4.64
N MET A 106 8.59 -5.38 4.61
CA MET A 106 7.68 -6.21 5.40
C MET A 106 7.86 -6.01 6.91
N ALA A 107 9.10 -5.78 7.38
CA ALA A 107 9.36 -5.44 8.78
C ALA A 107 8.75 -4.08 9.15
N VAL A 108 9.00 -3.04 8.35
CA VAL A 108 8.42 -1.71 8.53
C VAL A 108 6.89 -1.76 8.56
N SER A 109 6.28 -2.44 7.58
CA SER A 109 4.82 -2.66 7.52
C SER A 109 4.30 -3.43 8.73
N GLY A 110 5.01 -4.47 9.17
CA GLY A 110 4.67 -5.25 10.36
C GLY A 110 4.65 -4.41 11.64
N VAL A 111 5.66 -3.56 11.84
CA VAL A 111 5.72 -2.64 12.99
C VAL A 111 4.63 -1.56 12.88
N ALA A 112 4.43 -0.99 11.69
CA ALA A 112 3.40 0.02 11.47
C ALA A 112 1.98 -0.50 11.77
N LYS A 113 1.73 -1.80 11.52
CA LYS A 113 0.45 -2.47 11.80
C LYS A 113 0.10 -2.51 13.30
N LEU A 114 1.07 -2.37 14.21
CA LEU A 114 0.81 -2.28 15.65
C LEU A 114 -0.13 -1.11 15.99
N ALA A 115 0.13 0.07 15.40
CA ALA A 115 -0.71 1.25 15.64
C ALA A 115 -2.12 1.09 15.06
N SER A 116 -2.24 0.42 13.92
CA SER A 116 -3.52 0.16 13.26
C SER A 116 -4.50 -0.59 14.17
N GLN A 117 -4.02 -1.52 15.00
CA GLN A 117 -4.85 -2.27 15.95
C GLN A 117 -5.48 -1.35 17.00
N THR A 118 -4.67 -0.52 17.64
CA THR A 118 -5.15 0.43 18.66
C THR A 118 -6.07 1.50 18.07
N VAL A 119 -5.75 1.99 16.87
CA VAL A 119 -6.58 3.01 16.21
C VAL A 119 -7.92 2.42 15.76
N ASN A 120 -7.96 1.16 15.31
CA ASN A 120 -9.21 0.47 14.99
C ASN A 120 -10.16 0.39 16.19
N GLU A 121 -9.64 0.12 17.39
CA GLU A 121 -10.43 0.09 18.62
C GLU A 121 -11.01 1.47 18.98
N LYS A 122 -10.24 2.54 18.75
CA LYS A 122 -10.71 3.93 18.96
C LYS A 122 -11.73 4.37 17.91
N GLY A 123 -11.63 3.82 16.70
CA GLY A 123 -12.42 4.22 15.54
C GLY A 123 -11.92 5.52 14.92
N VAL A 124 -11.97 5.61 13.59
CA VAL A 124 -11.67 6.84 12.84
C VAL A 124 -12.94 7.28 12.11
N PRO A 125 -13.34 8.56 12.19
CA PRO A 125 -14.52 9.04 11.51
C PRO A 125 -14.40 8.89 9.98
N GLU A 126 -15.55 8.81 9.30
CA GLU A 126 -15.59 8.79 7.84
C GLU A 126 -14.92 10.04 7.27
N GLN A 127 -13.92 9.84 6.41
CA GLN A 127 -13.23 10.92 5.75
C GLN A 127 -14.04 11.34 4.51
N LYS A 128 -14.71 12.49 4.63
CA LYS A 128 -15.36 13.17 3.50
C LYS A 128 -14.34 14.02 2.77
N TYR A 129 -13.63 13.40 1.81
CA TYR A 129 -12.61 14.06 0.98
C TYR A 129 -11.41 14.62 1.77
N ASN A 130 -10.28 14.85 1.09
CA ASN A 130 -8.98 15.21 1.65
C ASN A 130 -9.06 16.41 2.63
N PRO A 131 -8.85 16.20 3.95
CA PRO A 131 -8.79 17.30 4.92
C PRO A 131 -7.63 18.27 4.65
N ARG A 132 -6.58 17.81 3.96
CA ARG A 132 -5.39 18.62 3.61
C ARG A 132 -5.51 19.36 2.27
N ALA A 133 -6.66 19.29 1.58
CA ALA A 133 -6.92 20.15 0.41
C ALA A 133 -6.86 21.66 0.79
N SER A 134 -7.12 22.01 2.06
CA SER A 134 -6.97 23.37 2.58
C SER A 134 -5.53 23.79 2.84
N GLU A 135 -4.62 22.85 3.10
CA GLU A 135 -3.21 23.13 3.43
C GLU A 135 -2.30 23.05 2.20
N SER A 136 -2.72 22.32 1.15
CA SER A 136 -1.99 22.21 -0.11
C SER A 136 -2.95 21.95 -1.29
N PRO A 137 -3.56 23.00 -1.85
CA PRO A 137 -4.53 22.92 -2.96
C PRO A 137 -4.04 22.25 -4.25
N GLY A 138 -2.76 21.84 -4.32
CA GLY A 138 -2.13 21.22 -5.48
C GLY A 138 -1.80 19.73 -5.34
N LYS A 139 -2.04 19.07 -4.19
CA LYS A 139 -1.81 17.63 -4.02
C LYS A 139 -3.11 16.91 -3.67
N ASN A 140 -3.79 16.41 -4.70
CA ASN A 140 -4.94 15.51 -4.58
C ASN A 140 -4.45 14.11 -4.14
N VAL A 141 -3.98 13.98 -2.90
CA VAL A 141 -3.51 12.71 -2.32
C VAL A 141 -4.39 12.32 -1.15
N VAL A 142 -4.59 11.01 -0.98
CA VAL A 142 -5.23 10.42 0.20
C VAL A 142 -4.13 9.77 1.02
N VAL A 143 -4.04 10.12 2.30
CA VAL A 143 -3.04 9.58 3.23
C VAL A 143 -3.71 8.76 4.33
N CYS A 144 -3.01 7.73 4.79
CA CYS A 144 -3.45 6.91 5.91
C CYS A 144 -3.44 7.74 7.21
N PRO A 145 -4.54 7.76 7.98
CA PRO A 145 -4.57 8.50 9.25
C PRO A 145 -3.70 7.88 10.34
N VAL A 146 -3.19 6.67 10.14
CA VAL A 146 -2.25 6.02 11.06
C VAL A 146 -0.83 6.38 10.71
N CYS A 147 -0.35 5.96 9.54
CA CYS A 147 1.07 6.02 9.20
C CYS A 147 1.50 7.14 8.25
N ASP A 148 0.57 8.01 7.85
CA ASP A 148 0.77 9.14 6.91
C ASP A 148 1.19 8.74 5.47
N GLU A 149 1.18 7.45 5.15
CA GLU A 149 1.50 6.97 3.79
C GLU A 149 0.35 7.20 2.81
N ILE A 150 0.72 7.39 1.54
CA ILE A 150 -0.25 7.54 0.45
C ILE A 150 -1.00 6.21 0.27
N SER A 151 -2.33 6.30 0.18
CA SER A 151 -3.19 5.15 -0.10
C SER A 151 -3.97 5.38 -1.38
N THR A 152 -3.92 4.39 -2.26
CA THR A 152 -4.57 4.39 -3.58
C THR A 152 -5.46 3.16 -3.79
N LEU A 153 -5.64 2.34 -2.73
CA LEU A 153 -6.45 1.14 -2.76
C LEU A 153 -7.73 1.34 -1.95
N ALA A 154 -8.87 1.15 -2.62
CA ALA A 154 -10.17 1.12 -2.01
C ALA A 154 -10.79 -0.28 -2.11
N VAL A 155 -11.67 -0.58 -1.16
CA VAL A 155 -12.40 -1.85 -1.08
C VAL A 155 -13.88 -1.56 -0.88
N LEU A 156 -14.74 -2.18 -1.67
CA LEU A 156 -16.19 -2.21 -1.43
C LEU A 156 -16.51 -3.43 -0.57
N ILE A 157 -16.80 -3.21 0.70
CA ILE A 157 -17.05 -4.29 1.66
C ILE A 157 -18.50 -4.79 1.61
N GLU A 158 -18.69 -6.09 1.85
CA GLU A 158 -20.02 -6.70 2.00
C GLU A 158 -20.78 -6.16 3.22
N PRO A 159 -22.13 -6.24 3.23
CA PRO A 159 -22.98 -6.59 2.08
C PRO A 159 -23.30 -5.38 1.19
N ASP A 160 -23.30 -4.17 1.77
CA ASP A 160 -23.88 -2.98 1.14
C ASP A 160 -22.91 -2.26 0.18
N GLY A 161 -21.68 -2.74 0.08
CA GLY A 161 -20.64 -2.14 -0.74
C GLY A 161 -20.16 -0.81 -0.17
N LYS A 162 -20.13 -0.65 1.17
CA LYS A 162 -19.50 0.53 1.78
C LYS A 162 -18.05 0.62 1.30
N ARG A 163 -17.58 1.82 1.00
CA ARG A 163 -16.23 2.01 0.51
C ARG A 163 -15.28 2.27 1.68
N MET A 164 -14.22 1.48 1.76
CA MET A 164 -13.14 1.62 2.71
C MET A 164 -11.85 1.91 1.95
N MET A 165 -11.01 2.81 2.44
CA MET A 165 -9.62 2.85 2.00
C MET A 165 -8.84 1.75 2.72
N HIS A 166 -7.84 1.20 2.03
CA HIS A 166 -6.91 0.22 2.59
C HIS A 166 -5.48 0.75 2.47
N CYS A 167 -4.79 0.93 3.59
CA CYS A 167 -3.37 1.28 3.57
C CYS A 167 -2.54 0.03 3.28
N THR A 168 -1.83 0.02 2.15
CA THR A 168 -0.92 -1.08 1.78
C THR A 168 0.37 -1.12 2.60
N THR A 169 0.56 -0.18 3.53
CA THR A 169 1.73 -0.14 4.43
C THR A 169 1.42 -0.67 5.82
N CYS A 170 0.43 -0.09 6.52
CA CYS A 170 0.10 -0.49 7.90
C CYS A 170 -1.19 -1.34 8.00
N ASN A 171 -1.83 -1.66 6.87
CA ASN A 171 -3.09 -2.41 6.78
C ASN A 171 -4.27 -1.77 7.52
N PHE A 172 -4.18 -0.49 7.86
CA PHE A 172 -5.31 0.23 8.45
C PHE A 172 -6.38 0.48 7.38
N GLU A 173 -7.64 0.30 7.77
CA GLU A 173 -8.80 0.52 6.92
C GLU A 173 -9.70 1.57 7.54
N TRP A 174 -10.21 2.49 6.73
CA TRP A 174 -11.10 3.55 7.21
C TRP A 174 -12.19 3.89 6.21
N PRO A 175 -13.38 4.29 6.70
CA PRO A 175 -14.50 4.59 5.84
C PRO A 175 -14.25 5.90 5.07
N VAL A 176 -14.66 5.87 3.80
CA VAL A 176 -14.63 7.01 2.89
C VAL A 176 -15.95 7.12 2.15
N GLN A 177 -16.17 8.26 1.50
CA GLN A 177 -17.37 8.47 0.69
C GLN A 177 -17.60 7.34 -0.31
N ARG A 178 -18.84 6.86 -0.38
CA ARG A 178 -19.22 5.73 -1.23
C ARG A 178 -19.13 6.06 -2.72
N THR A 179 -19.45 7.28 -3.10
CA THR A 179 -19.53 7.76 -4.48
C THR A 179 -18.57 8.93 -4.68
N GLY A 180 -18.14 9.12 -5.91
CA GLY A 180 -17.24 10.21 -6.28
C GLY A 180 -15.76 9.86 -6.13
N CYS A 181 -14.93 10.84 -6.48
CA CYS A 181 -13.48 10.72 -6.49
C CYS A 181 -12.92 10.73 -5.07
N LEU A 182 -12.11 9.72 -4.73
CA LEU A 182 -11.44 9.62 -3.42
C LEU A 182 -10.45 10.76 -3.18
N PHE A 183 -9.91 11.35 -4.24
CA PHE A 183 -8.82 12.32 -4.16
C PHE A 183 -9.21 13.77 -4.25
N CYS A 184 -10.27 14.14 -4.96
CA CYS A 184 -10.74 15.54 -5.14
C CYS A 184 -12.18 15.77 -4.67
N GLY A 185 -12.89 14.71 -4.25
CA GLY A 185 -14.25 14.82 -3.73
C GLY A 185 -15.32 14.99 -4.81
N SER A 186 -14.95 15.09 -6.10
CA SER A 186 -15.94 15.29 -7.17
C SER A 186 -16.97 14.16 -7.20
N GLU A 187 -18.24 14.53 -7.11
CA GLU A 187 -19.39 13.62 -7.22
C GLU A 187 -19.91 13.50 -8.66
N ASP A 188 -19.27 14.16 -9.64
CA ASP A 188 -19.67 14.07 -11.04
C ASP A 188 -19.31 12.69 -11.61
N SER A 189 -20.30 11.78 -11.58
CA SER A 189 -20.17 10.43 -12.14
C SER A 189 -19.74 10.39 -13.60
N LYS A 190 -19.98 11.44 -14.39
CA LYS A 190 -19.53 11.49 -15.80
C LYS A 190 -18.04 11.75 -15.93
N LYS A 191 -17.41 12.24 -14.85
CA LYS A 191 -15.98 12.57 -14.74
C LYS A 191 -15.19 11.54 -13.94
N LEU A 192 -15.83 10.44 -13.55
CA LEU A 192 -15.19 9.30 -12.89
C LEU A 192 -15.37 8.06 -13.76
N LEU A 193 -14.30 7.66 -14.42
CA LEU A 193 -14.27 6.52 -15.33
C LEU A 193 -13.76 5.29 -14.58
N TYR A 194 -14.31 4.13 -14.90
CA TYR A 194 -13.86 2.85 -14.34
C TYR A 194 -13.35 1.98 -15.48
N LEU A 195 -12.11 1.53 -15.36
CA LEU A 195 -11.48 0.62 -16.30
C LEU A 195 -11.50 -0.78 -15.69
N ASP A 196 -12.05 -1.74 -16.42
CA ASP A 196 -12.08 -3.15 -16.03
C ASP A 196 -11.07 -3.98 -16.83
N ASN A 197 -10.85 -5.22 -16.37
CA ASN A 197 -10.03 -6.19 -17.07
C ASN A 197 -10.58 -7.60 -16.87
N GLU A 198 -10.85 -8.32 -17.96
CA GLU A 198 -11.43 -9.66 -17.91
C GLU A 198 -10.55 -10.68 -17.14
N ALA A 199 -9.23 -10.49 -17.10
CA ALA A 199 -8.32 -11.37 -16.36
C ALA A 199 -8.36 -11.14 -14.84
N PHE A 200 -8.91 -10.00 -14.39
CA PHE A 200 -9.00 -9.63 -12.98
C PHE A 200 -10.43 -9.18 -12.61
N PRO A 201 -11.42 -10.08 -12.70
CA PRO A 201 -12.80 -9.75 -12.38
C PRO A 201 -12.95 -9.32 -10.91
N GLY A 202 -13.77 -8.29 -10.68
CA GLY A 202 -13.97 -7.72 -9.35
C GLY A 202 -12.91 -6.70 -8.92
N ILE A 203 -11.95 -6.38 -9.79
CA ILE A 203 -10.98 -5.30 -9.58
C ILE A 203 -11.14 -4.28 -10.71
N GLU A 204 -11.32 -3.02 -10.34
CA GLU A 204 -11.52 -1.91 -11.27
C GLU A 204 -10.53 -0.78 -10.97
N MET A 205 -10.15 -0.02 -11.99
CA MET A 205 -9.32 1.17 -11.85
C MET A 205 -10.18 2.41 -12.05
N GLY A 206 -10.44 3.15 -10.98
CA GLY A 206 -11.17 4.41 -11.02
C GLY A 206 -10.24 5.56 -11.42
N VAL A 207 -10.60 6.31 -12.46
CA VAL A 207 -9.84 7.46 -12.98
C VAL A 207 -10.71 8.71 -12.94
N CYS A 208 -10.22 9.76 -12.30
CA CYS A 208 -10.94 11.02 -12.18
C CYS A 208 -10.44 12.05 -13.20
N GLU A 209 -11.28 12.44 -14.14
CA GLU A 209 -10.96 13.48 -15.13
C GLU A 209 -10.81 14.88 -14.52
N VAL A 210 -11.37 15.13 -13.34
CA VAL A 210 -11.29 16.44 -12.66
C VAL A 210 -9.89 16.69 -12.09
N CYS A 211 -9.26 15.66 -11.50
CA CYS A 211 -7.98 15.81 -10.81
C CYS A 211 -6.83 15.00 -11.43
N GLY A 212 -7.12 14.17 -12.44
CA GLY A 212 -6.15 13.30 -13.10
C GLY A 212 -5.64 12.14 -12.25
N GLN A 213 -6.16 11.94 -11.03
CA GLN A 213 -5.75 10.85 -10.15
C GLN A 213 -6.50 9.56 -10.47
N TYR A 214 -5.89 8.44 -10.11
CA TYR A 214 -6.50 7.12 -10.19
C TYR A 214 -6.37 6.34 -8.89
N PHE A 215 -7.30 5.42 -8.65
CA PHE A 215 -7.26 4.47 -7.54
C PHE A 215 -7.65 3.07 -8.03
N LYS A 216 -7.16 2.05 -7.34
CA LYS A 216 -7.61 0.67 -7.51
C LYS A 216 -8.78 0.41 -6.57
N GLU A 217 -9.82 -0.24 -7.06
CA GLU A 217 -10.98 -0.62 -6.28
C GLU A 217 -11.22 -2.12 -6.38
N ILE A 218 -11.23 -2.80 -5.23
CA ILE A 218 -11.59 -4.22 -5.11
C ILE A 218 -13.05 -4.30 -4.67
N ASP A 219 -13.91 -4.94 -5.46
CA ASP A 219 -15.28 -5.22 -5.08
C ASP A 219 -15.35 -6.52 -4.25
N GLY A 220 -15.29 -6.38 -2.93
CA GLY A 220 -15.36 -7.49 -1.98
C GLY A 220 -16.66 -8.30 -2.04
N ARG A 221 -17.72 -7.76 -2.69
CA ARG A 221 -18.98 -8.48 -2.94
C ARG A 221 -18.89 -9.44 -4.13
N ARG A 222 -17.85 -9.30 -4.95
CA ARG A 222 -17.61 -10.09 -6.18
C ARG A 222 -16.35 -10.94 -6.09
N LEU A 223 -15.36 -10.47 -5.35
CA LEU A 223 -14.07 -11.11 -5.17
C LEU A 223 -13.75 -11.23 -3.69
N TYR A 224 -13.66 -12.47 -3.19
CA TYR A 224 -13.08 -12.72 -1.88
C TYR A 224 -11.56 -12.58 -1.96
N ALA A 225 -11.00 -11.71 -1.12
CA ALA A 225 -9.57 -11.52 -0.96
C ALA A 225 -9.18 -11.77 0.49
N ALA A 226 -8.30 -12.74 0.72
CA ALA A 226 -7.75 -13.00 2.05
C ALA A 226 -6.74 -11.93 2.48
N ASP A 227 -6.06 -11.30 1.52
CA ASP A 227 -5.04 -10.28 1.74
C ASP A 227 -5.05 -9.24 0.62
N TYR A 228 -5.56 -8.05 0.90
CA TYR A 228 -5.66 -6.97 -0.09
C TYR A 228 -4.29 -6.46 -0.56
N PHE A 229 -3.24 -6.59 0.25
CA PHE A 229 -1.89 -6.22 -0.18
C PHE A 229 -1.40 -7.17 -1.28
N TRP A 230 -1.65 -8.47 -1.14
CA TRP A 230 -1.33 -9.43 -2.20
C TRP A 230 -2.14 -9.17 -3.48
N GLU A 231 -3.43 -8.87 -3.34
CA GLU A 231 -4.29 -8.51 -4.47
C GLU A 231 -3.79 -7.28 -5.22
N ASP A 232 -3.33 -6.26 -4.49
CA ASP A 232 -2.72 -5.06 -5.07
C ASP A 232 -1.42 -5.41 -5.82
N MET A 233 -0.51 -6.15 -5.19
CA MET A 233 0.77 -6.56 -5.79
C MET A 233 0.59 -7.41 -7.06
N ARG A 234 -0.26 -8.43 -7.02
CA ARG A 234 -0.46 -9.33 -8.17
C ARG A 234 -1.14 -8.64 -9.36
N THR A 235 -1.70 -7.44 -9.13
CA THR A 235 -2.38 -6.61 -10.13
C THR A 235 -1.67 -5.29 -10.41
N LEU A 236 -0.38 -5.15 -10.07
CA LEU A 236 0.42 -3.96 -10.40
C LEU A 236 0.41 -3.61 -11.90
N SER A 237 0.21 -4.61 -12.76
CA SER A 237 0.05 -4.41 -14.21
C SER A 237 -1.16 -3.54 -14.56
N LEU A 238 -2.22 -3.53 -13.74
CA LEU A 238 -3.38 -2.66 -13.91
C LEU A 238 -3.01 -1.20 -13.64
N ASN A 239 -2.26 -0.90 -12.57
CA ASN A 239 -1.76 0.45 -12.30
C ASN A 239 -0.96 0.99 -13.49
N TYR A 240 -0.02 0.19 -13.99
CA TYR A 240 0.78 0.55 -15.15
C TYR A 240 -0.09 0.78 -16.40
N ALA A 241 -1.05 -0.11 -16.67
CA ALA A 241 -1.95 0.03 -17.81
C ALA A 241 -2.82 1.29 -17.70
N THR A 242 -3.29 1.64 -16.50
CA THR A 242 -4.05 2.87 -16.23
C THR A 242 -3.21 4.11 -16.47
N GLU A 243 -1.96 4.16 -16.01
CA GLU A 243 -1.05 5.27 -16.28
C GLU A 243 -0.85 5.48 -17.78
N ARG A 244 -0.62 4.40 -18.53
CA ARG A 244 -0.54 4.44 -20.00
C ARG A 244 -1.82 4.93 -20.66
N TRP A 245 -2.96 4.45 -20.20
CA TRP A 245 -4.26 4.89 -20.70
C TRP A 245 -4.47 6.39 -20.48
N ILE A 246 -4.12 6.91 -19.30
CA ILE A 246 -4.20 8.35 -18.97
C ILE A 246 -3.30 9.16 -19.92
N GLU A 247 -2.04 8.74 -20.11
CA GLU A 247 -1.09 9.38 -21.04
C GLU A 247 -1.68 9.45 -22.47
N GLU A 248 -2.34 8.38 -22.93
CA GLU A 248 -2.96 8.33 -24.25
C GLU A 248 -4.16 9.26 -24.39
N GLN A 249 -5.03 9.37 -23.37
CA GLN A 249 -6.17 10.29 -23.42
C GLN A 249 -5.71 11.75 -23.45
N VAL A 250 -4.77 12.12 -22.57
CA VAL A 250 -4.18 13.47 -22.56
C VAL A 250 -3.58 13.82 -23.92
N ARG A 251 -2.93 12.85 -24.59
CA ARG A 251 -2.35 13.07 -25.92
C ARG A 251 -3.42 13.26 -27.01
N LYS A 252 -4.57 12.58 -26.92
CA LYS A 252 -5.69 12.77 -27.86
C LYS A 252 -6.33 14.15 -27.70
N ASP A 253 -6.55 14.58 -26.47
CA ASP A 253 -7.14 15.90 -26.19
C ASP A 253 -6.25 17.04 -26.71
N ASN A 254 -4.92 16.90 -26.56
CA ASN A 254 -3.94 17.86 -27.08
C ASN A 254 -3.78 17.84 -28.61
N GLN A 255 -4.30 16.83 -29.31
CA GLN A 255 -4.30 16.78 -30.79
C GLN A 255 -5.59 17.32 -31.41
N ILE A 256 -6.64 17.45 -30.60
CA ILE A 256 -7.96 17.93 -31.02
C ILE A 256 -8.13 19.45 -30.76
N ASN A 257 -7.35 19.99 -29.80
CA ASN A 257 -7.24 21.43 -29.51
C ASN A 257 -6.08 22.09 -30.29
#